data_AF-A0A2S7AIX0-F1
#
_entry.id   AF-A0A2S7AIX0-F1
#
_cell.length_a   1.000
_cell.length_b   1.000
_cell.length_c   1.000
_cell.angle_alpha   90.00
_cell.angle_beta   90.00
_cell.angle_gamma   90.00
#
_symmetry.space_group_name_H-M   'P 1'
#
loop_
_entity.id
_entity.type
_entity.pdbx_description
1 polymer ?
#
loop_
_entity_poly.entity_id
_entity_poly.type
_entity_poly.pdbx_seq_one_letter_code
_entity_poly.pdbx_strand_id
1 'polypeptide(L)'
;MCPDTLAVPPSAALVLRHATQDTHRLVETVPLMQALGQGQVDRAAYALILRRHHALLAGFEAQLSDWLSTLIGTGWQYRRRVPALREDLHTLGQPPQAPIAAPAAGNDAARWGMLYVIEGSQLGGRVIARTLRKQQPALADALRYFELANDDPAGWRRFQAVLDQRLDTSSAREAAIDGAQRMFAHFHTCLAAEPCP
;
A
#
# COMPACT_ATOMS: atom_id res chain seq x y z
N MET A 1 34.33 -12.06 -30.60
CA MET A 1 32.93 -11.64 -30.40
C MET A 1 32.46 -12.29 -29.12
N CYS A 2 32.39 -11.52 -28.02
CA CYS A 2 31.85 -12.02 -26.77
C CYS A 2 30.36 -12.32 -26.98
N PRO A 3 29.84 -13.45 -26.45
CA PRO A 3 28.42 -13.71 -26.53
C PRO A 3 27.73 -12.66 -25.65
N ASP A 4 26.91 -11.80 -26.28
CA ASP A 4 25.91 -11.03 -25.57
C ASP A 4 25.08 -12.02 -24.77
N THR A 5 25.37 -12.10 -23.48
CA THR A 5 24.49 -12.76 -22.53
C THR A 5 23.24 -11.91 -22.57
N LEU A 6 22.19 -12.40 -23.24
CA LEU A 6 20.85 -11.82 -23.22
C LEU A 6 20.44 -11.70 -21.75
N ALA A 7 20.73 -10.55 -21.15
CA ALA A 7 20.44 -10.29 -19.76
C ALA A 7 18.93 -10.42 -19.60
N VAL A 8 18.51 -11.33 -18.72
CA VAL A 8 17.09 -11.46 -18.39
C VAL A 8 16.60 -10.08 -17.97
N PRO A 9 15.59 -9.50 -18.64
CA PRO A 9 15.11 -8.18 -18.31
C PRO A 9 14.68 -8.17 -16.84
N PRO A 10 14.93 -7.07 -16.10
CA PRO A 10 14.56 -6.99 -14.70
C PRO A 10 13.05 -7.20 -14.54
N SER A 11 12.63 -7.81 -13.43
CA SER A 11 11.21 -7.94 -13.10
C SER A 11 10.55 -6.57 -13.00
N ALA A 12 9.26 -6.49 -13.34
CA ALA A 12 8.48 -5.27 -13.23
C ALA A 12 8.47 -4.74 -11.78
N ALA A 13 8.43 -5.65 -10.80
CA ALA A 13 8.54 -5.30 -9.40
C ALA A 13 9.89 -4.64 -9.04
N LEU A 14 11.01 -5.09 -9.63
CA LEU A 14 12.31 -4.47 -9.40
C LEU A 14 12.37 -3.07 -10.04
N VAL A 15 11.86 -2.93 -11.27
CA VAL A 15 11.77 -1.65 -11.97
C VAL A 15 10.96 -0.64 -11.16
N LEU A 16 9.77 -1.01 -10.71
CA LEU A 16 8.91 -0.17 -9.88
C LEU A 16 9.60 0.20 -8.56
N ARG A 17 10.20 -0.77 -7.87
CA ARG A 17 10.93 -0.53 -6.61
C ARG A 17 12.01 0.54 -6.77
N HIS A 18 12.81 0.47 -7.83
CA HIS A 18 13.84 1.48 -8.09
C HIS A 18 13.22 2.85 -8.43
N ALA A 19 12.23 2.88 -9.33
CA ALA A 19 11.62 4.12 -9.79
C ALA A 19 10.79 4.85 -8.71
N THR A 20 10.34 4.14 -7.68
CA THR A 20 9.52 4.70 -6.59
C THR A 20 10.29 4.84 -5.27
N GLN A 21 11.61 4.63 -5.25
CA GLN A 21 12.39 4.62 -4.02
C GLN A 21 12.30 5.94 -3.25
N ASP A 22 12.42 7.07 -3.94
CA ASP A 22 12.37 8.38 -3.30
C ASP A 22 10.96 8.74 -2.82
N THR A 23 9.93 8.44 -3.62
CA THR A 23 8.53 8.66 -3.19
C THR A 23 8.13 7.77 -2.02
N HIS A 24 8.66 6.54 -1.96
CA HIS A 24 8.50 5.66 -0.80
C HIS A 24 9.17 6.26 0.44
N ARG A 25 10.42 6.72 0.30
CA ARG A 25 11.17 7.36 1.40
C ARG A 25 10.42 8.58 1.95
N LEU A 26 9.82 9.40 1.08
CA LEU A 26 9.02 10.55 1.52
C LEU A 26 7.89 10.13 2.46
N VAL A 27 7.14 9.07 2.12
CA VAL A 27 6.09 8.52 3.00
C VAL A 27 6.67 8.06 4.33
N GLU A 28 7.80 7.35 4.32
CA GLU A 28 8.46 6.88 5.55
C GLU A 28 8.98 8.02 6.43
N THR A 29 9.33 9.17 5.84
CA THR A 29 9.81 10.35 6.58
C THR A 29 8.69 11.20 7.19
N VAL A 30 7.43 10.90 6.90
CA VAL A 30 6.30 11.57 7.56
C VAL A 30 6.39 11.31 9.07
N PRO A 31 6.36 12.34 9.95
CA PRO A 31 6.56 12.15 11.39
C PRO A 31 5.65 11.10 12.03
N LEU A 32 4.38 11.04 11.61
CA LEU A 32 3.44 10.01 12.07
C LEU A 32 3.87 8.59 11.68
N MET A 33 4.43 8.41 10.48
CA MET A 33 4.90 7.11 10.01
C MET A 33 6.22 6.70 10.66
N GLN A 34 7.12 7.65 10.94
CA GLN A 34 8.34 7.38 11.71
C GLN A 34 8.01 6.92 13.14
N ALA A 35 7.10 7.64 13.83
CA ALA A 35 6.62 7.28 15.16
C ALA A 35 5.99 5.88 15.17
N LEU A 36 5.15 5.58 14.18
CA LEU A 36 4.53 4.26 14.00
C LEU A 36 5.56 3.15 13.82
N GLY A 37 6.53 3.35 12.92
CA GLY A 37 7.56 2.36 12.61
C GLY A 37 8.48 2.05 13.80
N GLN A 38 8.69 3.03 14.68
CA GLN A 38 9.47 2.90 15.91
C GLN A 38 8.64 2.42 17.12
N GLY A 39 7.31 2.31 16.98
CA GLY A 39 6.40 1.98 18.08
C GLY A 39 6.28 3.10 19.13
N GLN A 40 6.66 4.32 18.77
CA GLN A 40 6.60 5.51 19.62
C GLN A 40 5.34 6.33 19.32
N VAL A 41 4.20 5.64 19.24
CA VAL A 41 2.91 6.23 18.89
C VAL A 41 1.93 6.00 20.03
N ASP A 42 1.25 7.05 20.47
CA ASP A 42 0.17 6.93 21.43
C ASP A 42 -1.14 6.49 20.73
N ARG A 43 -2.18 6.23 21.53
CA ARG A 43 -3.47 5.78 21.03
C ARG A 43 -4.15 6.78 20.09
N ALA A 44 -3.98 8.08 20.33
CA ALA A 44 -4.62 9.13 19.53
C ALA A 44 -3.94 9.29 18.17
N ALA A 45 -2.60 9.30 18.15
CA ALA A 45 -1.81 9.31 16.93
C ALA A 45 -2.00 8.04 16.12
N TYR A 46 -2.11 6.87 16.78
CA TYR A 46 -2.41 5.61 16.11
C TYR A 46 -3.79 5.62 15.45
N ALA A 47 -4.81 6.10 16.16
CA ALA A 47 -6.14 6.30 15.59
C ALA A 47 -6.14 7.24 14.39
N LEU A 48 -5.40 8.35 14.47
CA LEU A 48 -5.27 9.30 13.35
C LEU A 48 -4.64 8.62 12.12
N ILE A 49 -3.61 7.80 12.32
CA ILE A 49 -2.97 7.03 11.25
C ILE A 49 -3.98 6.09 10.59
N LEU A 50 -4.74 5.32 11.38
CA LEU A 50 -5.74 4.40 10.84
C LEU A 50 -6.88 5.13 10.12
N ARG A 51 -7.31 6.28 10.63
CA ARG A 51 -8.32 7.13 9.96
C ARG A 51 -7.82 7.63 8.60
N ARG A 52 -6.55 8.05 8.51
CA ARG A 52 -5.94 8.48 7.24
C ARG A 52 -5.80 7.32 6.25
N HIS A 53 -5.34 6.15 6.72
CA HIS A 53 -5.30 4.93 5.90
C HIS A 53 -6.70 4.53 5.43
N HIS A 54 -7.72 4.64 6.28
CA HIS A 54 -9.10 4.37 5.91
C HIS A 54 -9.55 5.32 4.80
N ALA A 55 -9.34 6.63 4.92
CA ALA A 55 -9.74 7.60 3.91
C ALA A 55 -9.13 7.31 2.53
N LEU A 56 -7.82 7.08 2.50
CA LEU A 56 -7.05 6.71 1.31
C LEU A 56 -7.58 5.42 0.66
N LEU A 57 -7.63 4.35 1.45
CA LEU A 57 -7.93 3.02 0.94
C LEU A 57 -9.40 2.88 0.59
N ALA A 58 -10.32 3.53 1.32
CA ALA A 58 -11.73 3.56 0.98
C ALA A 58 -11.99 4.27 -0.35
N GLY A 59 -11.28 5.35 -0.64
CA GLY A 59 -11.40 6.03 -1.92
C GLY A 59 -10.86 5.20 -3.08
N PHE A 60 -9.67 4.61 -2.93
CA PHE A 60 -9.12 3.66 -3.91
C PHE A 60 -10.06 2.48 -4.16
N GLU A 61 -10.52 1.84 -3.09
CA GLU A 61 -11.37 0.67 -3.14
C GLU A 61 -12.76 0.96 -3.74
N ALA A 62 -13.33 2.13 -3.50
CA ALA A 62 -14.59 2.54 -4.11
C ALA A 62 -14.41 2.87 -5.59
N GLN A 63 -13.42 3.70 -5.91
CA GLN A 63 -13.20 4.20 -7.28
C GLN A 63 -12.74 3.11 -8.25
N LEU A 64 -11.96 2.12 -7.78
CA LEU A 64 -11.47 1.01 -8.60
C LEU A 64 -12.24 -0.30 -8.36
N SER A 65 -13.41 -0.27 -7.71
CA SER A 65 -14.14 -1.49 -7.31
C SER A 65 -14.34 -2.48 -8.47
N ASP A 66 -14.85 -2.01 -9.61
CA ASP A 66 -15.10 -2.85 -10.78
C ASP A 66 -13.80 -3.45 -11.32
N TRP A 67 -12.76 -2.63 -11.47
CA TRP A 67 -11.44 -3.09 -11.91
C TRP A 67 -10.82 -4.11 -10.95
N LEU A 68 -10.92 -3.89 -9.64
CA LEU A 68 -10.43 -4.83 -8.62
C LEU A 68 -11.14 -6.18 -8.70
N SER A 69 -12.43 -6.19 -9.06
CA SER A 69 -13.21 -7.41 -9.21
C SER A 69 -12.80 -8.24 -10.43
N THR A 70 -12.33 -7.62 -11.51
CA THR A 70 -11.89 -8.33 -12.73
C THR A 70 -10.52 -8.98 -12.57
N LEU A 71 -9.72 -8.58 -11.56
CA LEU A 71 -8.38 -9.11 -11.33
C LEU A 71 -8.35 -10.61 -11.08
N ILE A 72 -9.45 -11.23 -10.62
CA ILE A 72 -9.53 -12.68 -10.46
C ILE A 72 -9.26 -13.42 -11.78
N GLY A 73 -9.70 -12.86 -12.91
CA GLY A 73 -9.42 -13.38 -14.25
C GLY A 73 -7.94 -13.24 -14.66
N THR A 74 -7.17 -12.45 -13.93
CA THR A 74 -5.71 -12.30 -14.09
C THR A 74 -4.90 -13.21 -13.19
N GLY A 75 -5.56 -14.01 -12.34
CA GLY A 75 -4.91 -14.85 -11.32
C GLY A 75 -4.59 -14.12 -10.01
N TRP A 76 -5.05 -12.88 -9.84
CA TRP A 76 -4.87 -12.11 -8.60
C TRP A 76 -6.20 -11.75 -7.95
N GLN A 77 -6.40 -12.15 -6.71
CA GLN A 77 -7.58 -11.75 -5.94
C GLN A 77 -7.19 -10.62 -4.98
N TYR A 78 -7.70 -9.41 -5.23
CA TYR A 78 -7.49 -8.30 -4.31
C TYR A 78 -8.22 -8.53 -2.99
N ARG A 79 -7.49 -8.39 -1.88
CA ARG A 79 -8.08 -8.41 -0.54
C ARG A 79 -8.39 -7.00 -0.08
N ARG A 80 -9.69 -6.73 0.14
CA ARG A 80 -10.18 -5.46 0.68
C ARG A 80 -9.59 -5.22 2.08
N ARG A 81 -9.07 -4.01 2.30
CA ARG A 81 -8.42 -3.51 3.52
C ARG A 81 -9.35 -2.68 4.39
N VAL A 82 -10.33 -2.02 3.76
CA VAL A 82 -11.31 -1.17 4.46
C VAL A 82 -12.02 -1.91 5.59
N PRO A 83 -12.44 -3.19 5.46
CA PRO A 83 -13.06 -3.91 6.57
C PRO A 83 -12.16 -4.03 7.80
N ALA A 84 -10.88 -4.36 7.61
CA ALA A 84 -9.92 -4.48 8.72
C ALA A 84 -9.64 -3.12 9.39
N LEU A 85 -9.56 -2.03 8.60
CA LEU A 85 -9.43 -0.68 9.14
C LEU A 85 -10.64 -0.27 9.97
N ARG A 86 -11.85 -0.64 9.53
CA ARG A 86 -13.09 -0.34 10.28
C ARG A 86 -13.15 -1.11 11.58
N GLU A 87 -12.70 -2.36 11.59
CA GLU A 87 -12.60 -3.19 12.79
C GLU A 87 -11.64 -2.55 13.81
N ASP A 88 -10.41 -2.21 13.40
CA ASP A 88 -9.45 -1.57 14.29
C ASP A 88 -9.93 -0.21 14.81
N LEU A 89 -10.54 0.61 13.93
CA LEU A 89 -11.11 1.90 14.33
C LEU A 89 -12.27 1.74 15.31
N HIS A 90 -13.10 0.73 15.13
CA HIS A 90 -14.18 0.40 16.07
C HIS A 90 -13.61 -0.01 17.43
N THR A 91 -12.59 -0.87 17.48
CA THR A 91 -11.88 -1.23 18.72
C THR A 91 -11.29 0.01 19.42
N LEU A 92 -10.83 0.99 18.63
CA LEU A 92 -10.33 2.25 19.17
C LEU A 92 -11.42 3.24 19.59
N GLY A 93 -12.70 2.96 19.33
CA GLY A 93 -13.80 3.90 19.57
C GLY A 93 -13.70 5.15 18.70
N GLN A 94 -13.21 5.00 17.47
CA GLN A 94 -12.91 6.11 16.55
C GLN A 94 -13.73 5.96 15.26
N PRO A 95 -14.30 7.04 14.73
CA PRO A 95 -15.08 6.97 13.50
C PRO A 95 -14.16 6.84 12.28
N PRO A 96 -14.58 6.10 11.24
CA PRO A 96 -13.91 6.12 9.94
C PRO A 96 -13.90 7.54 9.38
N GLN A 97 -12.80 7.91 8.72
CA GLN A 97 -12.71 9.18 7.98
C GLN A 97 -13.34 9.03 6.60
N ALA A 98 -13.93 10.11 6.10
CA ALA A 98 -14.51 10.17 4.77
C ALA A 98 -13.48 9.74 3.69
N PRO A 99 -13.89 8.96 2.69
CA PRO A 99 -13.01 8.56 1.59
C PRO A 99 -12.43 9.77 0.85
N ILE A 100 -11.16 9.67 0.47
CA ILE A 100 -10.50 10.64 -0.41
C ILE A 100 -10.27 9.95 -1.75
N ALA A 101 -10.72 10.56 -2.84
CA ALA A 101 -10.58 9.99 -4.18
C ALA A 101 -9.13 9.64 -4.49
N ALA A 102 -8.92 8.44 -5.05
CA ALA A 102 -7.61 7.99 -5.46
C ALA A 102 -7.13 8.80 -6.68
N PRO A 103 -5.81 8.95 -6.87
CA PRO A 103 -5.29 9.67 -8.02
C PRO A 103 -5.76 9.01 -9.32
N ALA A 104 -5.97 9.83 -10.35
CA ALA A 104 -6.38 9.33 -11.65
C ALA A 104 -5.31 8.43 -12.27
N ALA A 105 -5.73 7.25 -12.76
CA ALA A 105 -4.92 6.33 -13.54
C ALA A 105 -5.28 6.46 -15.02
N GLY A 106 -4.30 6.80 -15.87
CA GLY A 106 -4.53 7.04 -17.29
C GLY A 106 -4.85 5.77 -18.10
N ASN A 107 -4.44 4.60 -17.62
CA ASN A 107 -4.68 3.30 -18.28
C ASN A 107 -4.58 2.14 -17.27
N ASP A 108 -4.73 0.90 -17.76
CA ASP A 108 -4.68 -0.31 -16.94
C ASP A 108 -3.32 -0.50 -16.24
N ALA A 109 -2.21 -0.28 -16.95
CA ALA A 109 -0.87 -0.43 -16.40
C ALA A 109 -0.60 0.56 -15.24
N ALA A 110 -1.11 1.79 -15.33
CA ALA A 110 -1.06 2.75 -14.22
C ALA A 110 -1.81 2.24 -12.98
N ARG A 111 -2.95 1.56 -13.15
CA ARG A 111 -3.69 0.96 -12.02
C ARG A 111 -2.91 -0.18 -11.38
N TRP A 112 -2.21 -1.01 -12.17
CA TRP A 112 -1.28 -2.02 -11.65
C TRP A 112 -0.14 -1.39 -10.85
N GLY A 113 0.37 -0.24 -11.29
CA GLY A 113 1.34 0.57 -10.55
C GLY A 113 0.81 1.04 -9.19
N MET A 114 -0.42 1.58 -9.15
CA MET A 114 -1.07 1.97 -7.90
C MET A 114 -1.28 0.76 -6.97
N LEU A 115 -1.73 -0.36 -7.53
CA LEU A 115 -1.94 -1.60 -6.78
C LEU A 115 -0.63 -2.17 -6.23
N TYR A 116 0.49 -2.04 -6.95
CA TYR A 116 1.82 -2.44 -6.46
C TYR A 116 2.19 -1.73 -5.15
N VAL A 117 1.90 -0.43 -5.03
CA VAL A 117 2.15 0.34 -3.78
C VAL A 117 1.31 -0.21 -2.63
N ILE A 118 0.04 -0.47 -2.91
CA ILE A 118 -0.91 -1.01 -1.94
C ILE A 118 -0.45 -2.41 -1.52
N GLU A 119 -0.28 -3.35 -2.43
CA GLU A 119 0.17 -4.71 -2.12
C GLU A 119 1.54 -4.75 -1.42
N GLY A 120 2.47 -3.88 -1.81
CA GLY A 120 3.79 -3.78 -1.19
C GLY A 120 3.75 -3.32 0.27
N SER A 121 2.81 -2.43 0.63
CA SER A 121 2.67 -1.92 2.01
C SER A 121 2.38 -3.02 3.06
N GLN A 122 1.88 -4.18 2.63
CA GLN A 122 1.65 -5.34 3.49
C GLN A 122 2.95 -5.86 4.13
N LEU A 123 4.08 -5.73 3.42
CA LEU A 123 5.39 -6.17 3.94
C LEU A 123 5.82 -5.31 5.13
N GLY A 124 5.70 -3.99 5.01
CA GLY A 124 5.97 -3.04 6.09
C GLY A 124 4.96 -3.17 7.24
N GLY A 125 3.70 -3.46 6.92
CA GLY A 125 2.65 -3.70 7.91
C GLY A 125 2.99 -4.82 8.89
N ARG A 126 3.58 -5.92 8.42
CA ARG A 126 4.04 -7.01 9.31
C ARG A 126 5.11 -6.57 10.31
N VAL A 127 6.00 -5.68 9.89
CA VAL A 127 7.04 -5.11 10.76
C VAL A 127 6.40 -4.18 11.78
N ILE A 128 5.49 -3.29 11.33
CA ILE A 128 4.75 -2.36 12.19
C ILE A 128 3.95 -3.12 13.26
N ALA A 129 3.16 -4.14 12.88
CA ALA A 129 2.37 -4.92 13.82
C ALA A 129 3.25 -5.58 14.90
N ARG A 130 4.39 -6.16 14.50
CA ARG A 130 5.36 -6.76 15.44
C ARG A 130 5.93 -5.70 16.39
N THR A 131 6.32 -4.55 15.88
CA THR A 131 6.85 -3.45 16.70
C THR A 131 5.80 -2.96 17.68
N LEU A 132 4.55 -2.75 17.25
CA LEU A 132 3.46 -2.27 18.10
C LEU A 132 3.10 -3.28 19.19
N ARG A 133 3.03 -4.59 18.89
CA ARG A 133 2.82 -5.60 19.94
C ARG A 133 3.88 -5.55 21.04
N LYS A 134 5.13 -5.23 20.68
CA LYS A 134 6.23 -5.15 21.64
C LYS A 134 6.26 -3.83 22.43
N GLN A 135 6.08 -2.71 21.74
CA GLN A 135 6.29 -1.37 22.31
C GLN A 135 5.01 -0.72 22.83
N GLN A 136 3.84 -1.12 22.30
CA GLN A 136 2.53 -0.58 22.64
C GLN A 136 1.49 -1.71 22.86
N PRO A 137 1.63 -2.55 23.91
CA PRO A 137 0.71 -3.67 24.15
C PRO A 137 -0.77 -3.26 24.25
N ALA A 138 -1.05 -2.03 24.68
CA ALA A 138 -2.40 -1.47 24.74
C ALA A 138 -3.08 -1.28 23.37
N LEU A 139 -2.32 -1.35 22.27
CA LEU A 139 -2.84 -1.29 20.89
C LEU A 139 -3.03 -2.67 20.27
N ALA A 140 -2.68 -3.76 20.97
CA ALA A 140 -2.62 -5.11 20.40
C ALA A 140 -3.95 -5.63 19.85
N ASP A 141 -5.08 -5.12 20.35
CA ASP A 141 -6.43 -5.52 19.93
C ASP A 141 -6.93 -4.77 18.68
N ALA A 142 -6.16 -3.78 18.19
CA ALA A 142 -6.51 -2.94 17.04
C ALA A 142 -5.44 -3.01 15.94
N LEU A 143 -4.88 -4.20 15.66
CA LEU A 143 -3.81 -4.41 14.67
C LEU A 143 -4.24 -5.18 13.41
N ARG A 144 -5.54 -5.47 13.23
CA ARG A 144 -6.06 -6.33 12.18
C ARG A 144 -5.63 -5.90 10.78
N TYR A 145 -5.60 -4.59 10.52
CA TYR A 145 -5.17 -4.00 9.25
C TYR A 145 -3.70 -4.30 8.94
N PHE A 146 -2.80 -4.09 9.90
CA PHE A 146 -1.36 -4.34 9.68
C PHE A 146 -1.02 -5.83 9.66
N GLU A 147 -1.87 -6.67 10.25
CA GLU A 147 -1.73 -8.13 10.27
C GLU A 147 -2.41 -8.84 9.10
N LEU A 148 -3.08 -8.10 8.21
CA LEU A 148 -3.82 -8.65 7.07
C LEU A 148 -2.94 -9.55 6.16
N ALA A 149 -1.64 -9.24 6.09
CA ALA A 149 -0.65 -10.01 5.33
C ALA A 149 -0.26 -11.36 5.96
N ASN A 150 -0.56 -11.58 7.24
CA ASN A 150 -0.22 -12.82 7.95
C ASN A 150 -1.09 -13.99 7.47
N ASP A 151 -2.28 -13.70 6.95
CA ASP A 151 -3.18 -14.71 6.42
C ASP A 151 -2.70 -15.27 5.07
N ASP A 152 -1.80 -14.55 4.37
CA ASP A 152 -1.20 -14.99 3.11
C ASP A 152 0.26 -14.54 2.95
N PRO A 153 1.22 -15.21 3.61
CA PRO A 153 2.63 -14.83 3.57
C PRO A 153 3.27 -14.92 2.18
N ALA A 154 2.71 -15.75 1.29
CA ALA A 154 3.18 -15.97 -0.08
C ALA A 154 2.49 -15.07 -1.12
N GLY A 155 1.46 -14.30 -0.72
CA GLY A 155 0.68 -13.44 -1.59
C GLY A 155 1.52 -12.45 -2.37
N TRP A 156 2.50 -11.81 -1.72
CA TRP A 156 3.38 -10.85 -2.40
C TRP A 156 4.13 -11.46 -3.58
N ARG A 157 4.68 -12.67 -3.42
CA ARG A 157 5.42 -13.34 -4.51
C ARG A 157 4.50 -13.69 -5.68
N ARG A 158 3.26 -14.12 -5.39
CA ARG A 158 2.26 -14.39 -6.43
C ARG A 158 1.82 -13.12 -7.15
N PHE A 159 1.62 -12.02 -6.41
CA PHE A 159 1.33 -10.72 -6.99
C PHE A 159 2.44 -10.27 -7.95
N GLN A 160 3.71 -10.39 -7.54
CA GLN A 160 4.85 -10.05 -8.40
C GLN A 160 4.86 -10.85 -9.71
N ALA A 161 4.51 -12.14 -9.67
CA ALA A 161 4.42 -12.95 -10.87
C ALA A 161 3.31 -12.49 -11.83
N VAL A 162 2.15 -12.08 -11.30
CA VAL A 162 1.07 -11.50 -12.11
C VAL A 162 1.50 -10.14 -12.66
N LEU A 163 2.16 -9.32 -11.85
CA LEU A 163 2.66 -8.00 -12.24
C LEU A 163 3.66 -8.09 -13.39
N ASP A 164 4.56 -9.07 -13.38
CA ASP A 164 5.52 -9.32 -14.46
C ASP A 164 4.83 -9.68 -15.78
N GLN A 165 3.70 -10.39 -15.73
CA GLN A 165 2.90 -10.72 -16.92
C GLN A 165 2.13 -9.52 -17.46
N ARG A 166 1.70 -8.60 -16.58
CA ARG A 166 0.88 -7.43 -16.96
C ARG A 166 1.72 -6.26 -17.45
N LEU A 167 2.99 -6.20 -17.04
CA LEU A 167 3.93 -5.15 -17.36
C LEU A 167 5.11 -5.71 -18.20
N ASP A 168 4.75 -6.44 -19.26
CA ASP A 168 5.68 -7.13 -20.16
C ASP A 168 6.36 -6.21 -21.18
N THR A 169 5.81 -5.01 -21.40
CA THR A 169 6.36 -3.99 -22.31
C THR A 169 6.93 -2.77 -21.55
N SER A 170 7.87 -2.06 -22.18
CA SER A 170 8.46 -0.84 -21.63
C SER A 170 7.42 0.26 -21.38
N SER A 171 6.47 0.45 -22.31
CA SER A 171 5.41 1.45 -22.17
C SER A 171 4.44 1.13 -21.02
N ALA A 172 4.11 -0.16 -20.82
CA ALA A 172 3.32 -0.58 -19.66
C ALA A 172 4.08 -0.31 -18.35
N ARG A 173 5.38 -0.61 -18.29
CA ARG A 173 6.22 -0.31 -17.12
C ARG A 173 6.29 1.18 -16.82
N GLU A 174 6.47 2.03 -17.82
CA GLU A 174 6.45 3.49 -17.67
C GLU A 174 5.12 4.01 -17.11
N ALA A 175 4.00 3.53 -17.65
CA ALA A 175 2.68 3.89 -17.14
C ALA A 175 2.45 3.40 -15.70
N ALA A 176 2.94 2.20 -15.36
CA ALA A 176 2.88 1.67 -14.01
C ALA A 176 3.76 2.48 -13.03
N ILE A 177 4.93 2.96 -13.48
CA ILE A 177 5.77 3.85 -12.67
C ILE A 177 5.01 5.13 -12.33
N ASP A 178 4.40 5.80 -13.32
CA ASP A 178 3.58 7.00 -13.09
C ASP A 178 2.44 6.72 -12.10
N GLY A 179 1.71 5.62 -12.29
CA GLY A 179 0.65 5.20 -11.36
C GLY A 179 1.16 4.96 -9.93
N ALA A 180 2.29 4.27 -9.77
CA ALA A 180 2.88 4.00 -8.47
C ALA A 180 3.38 5.28 -7.78
N GLN A 181 4.05 6.17 -8.50
CA GLN A 181 4.52 7.45 -7.97
C GLN A 181 3.35 8.33 -7.52
N ARG A 182 2.27 8.40 -8.31
CA ARG A 182 1.03 9.10 -7.91
C ARG A 182 0.42 8.51 -6.65
N MET A 183 0.42 7.18 -6.52
CA MET A 183 -0.12 6.53 -5.32
C MET A 183 0.74 6.84 -4.09
N PHE A 184 2.07 6.79 -4.19
CA PHE A 184 2.95 7.21 -3.09
C PHE A 184 2.76 8.68 -2.72
N ALA A 185 2.68 9.57 -3.71
CA ALA A 185 2.42 11.00 -3.47
C ALA A 185 1.07 11.19 -2.76
N HIS A 186 0.04 10.44 -3.14
CA HIS A 186 -1.27 10.46 -2.49
C HIS A 186 -1.21 9.99 -1.03
N PHE A 187 -0.51 8.88 -0.75
CA PHE A 187 -0.21 8.44 0.62
C PHE A 187 0.51 9.52 1.40
N HIS A 188 1.57 10.10 0.85
CA HIS A 188 2.36 11.16 1.48
C HIS A 188 1.47 12.36 1.85
N THR A 189 0.72 12.92 0.91
CA THR A 189 -0.15 14.08 1.15
C THR A 189 -1.17 13.81 2.25
N CYS A 190 -1.83 12.66 2.24
CA CYS A 190 -2.86 12.36 3.25
C CYS A 190 -2.24 12.07 4.63
N LEU A 191 -1.06 11.46 4.67
CA LEU A 191 -0.36 11.14 5.92
C LEU A 191 0.37 12.35 6.51
N ALA A 192 0.81 13.30 5.69
CA ALA A 192 1.51 14.51 6.11
C ALA A 192 0.56 15.68 6.44
N ALA A 193 -0.72 15.60 6.08
CA ALA A 193 -1.70 16.64 6.39
C ALA A 193 -1.68 17.00 7.88
N GLU A 194 -1.84 18.27 8.24
CA GLU A 194 -2.00 18.65 9.64
C GLU A 194 -3.37 18.17 10.15
N PRO A 195 -3.49 17.77 11.43
CA PRO A 195 -4.81 17.53 12.03
C PRO A 195 -5.65 18.81 11.93
N CYS A 196 -6.86 18.71 11.39
CA CYS A 196 -7.80 19.83 11.46
C CYS A 196 -8.11 20.10 12.94
N PRO A 197 -7.98 21.36 13.42
CA PRO A 197 -8.19 21.72 14.82
C PRO A 197 -9.63 21.47 15.29
#